data_AF-A0AAQ1EYV8-F1
#
_entry.id   AF-A0AAQ1EYV8-F1
#
_cell.length_a   1.000
_cell.length_b   1.000
_cell.length_c   1.000
_cell.angle_alpha   90.00
_cell.angle_beta   90.00
_cell.angle_gamma   90.00
#
_symmetry.space_group_name_H-M   'P 1'
#
loop_
_entity.id
_entity.type
_entity.pdbx_description
1 polymer ?
#
loop_
_entity_poly.entity_id
_entity_poly.type
_entity_poly.pdbx_seq_one_letter_code
_entity_poly.pdbx_strand_id
1 'polypeptide(L)'
;MPLSSATPSVERQKIAVVGSGVAALSSAWLLSKRHDVTLYEKGDRLGGHSNTVMASVPSGDIAVDTGFICFNDATYPNLIALFEHLGIATRATDMSFAVSLDDGQFEYAAPGLFAQRRNALRPRFWSMLSEILRFYRDAPKDLAAMSDSSLTLGDYLKREGFSEAFRDDHLLPMAAAIWSSPAHTLMDYPAESFIRFCGNHGLLKLVGRPLWRTVEGGSRVYVEHLARTIQDIRLDHGVTAVRRSDQGVFVHDSRGGVERYDQVVIGSHADQALAMLAEPTAREKALLGAFRYSRNLTVLHTDAGLMPHRRRAWASWNYIGADDGLCVTYWMNRLQGLPGDDLFVTLNPPRPPRADTILRSELYEHPIFDPAAIQAQKQLWSLQGQGGVWFCGAHFGAGFHEDGLQSGLAVAEQLGGVRRPWSVANESGRIHLTTPMSAQLERAA
;
A
#
# COMPACT_ATOMS: atom_id res chain seq x y z
N MET A 1 49.50 16.20 17.46
CA MET A 1 48.86 15.16 16.63
C MET A 1 47.42 15.04 17.07
N PRO A 2 46.41 15.36 16.24
CA PRO A 2 45.04 15.08 16.61
C PRO A 2 44.78 13.59 16.41
N LEU A 3 44.25 12.95 17.44
CA LEU A 3 43.79 11.57 17.42
C LEU A 3 42.66 11.46 16.39
N SER A 4 42.90 10.68 15.33
CA SER A 4 41.89 10.27 14.38
C SER A 4 40.81 9.49 15.13
N SER A 5 39.63 10.08 15.30
CA SER A 5 38.44 9.37 15.76
C SER A 5 37.98 8.43 14.65
N ALA A 6 38.59 7.25 14.58
CA ALA A 6 38.11 6.18 13.72
C ALA A 6 36.67 5.85 14.14
N THR A 7 35.73 6.10 13.24
CA THR A 7 34.36 5.61 13.36
C THR A 7 34.43 4.09 13.53
N PRO A 8 33.83 3.49 14.57
CA PRO A 8 33.91 2.04 14.76
C PRO A 8 33.37 1.35 13.50
N SER A 9 34.21 0.52 12.87
CA SER A 9 33.81 -0.29 11.73
C SER A 9 32.76 -1.30 12.21
N VAL A 10 31.48 -1.04 11.94
CA VAL A 10 30.42 -2.06 12.12
C VAL A 10 30.86 -3.33 11.39
N GLU A 11 30.94 -4.42 12.14
CA GLU A 11 31.34 -5.74 11.65
C GLU A 11 30.33 -6.25 10.62
N ARG A 12 30.80 -7.01 9.62
CA ARG A 12 29.92 -7.66 8.65
C ARG A 12 29.08 -8.70 9.40
N GLN A 13 27.77 -8.70 9.16
CA GLN A 13 26.81 -9.56 9.86
C GLN A 13 26.09 -10.46 8.86
N LYS A 14 25.62 -11.60 9.33
CA LYS A 14 24.73 -12.49 8.59
C LYS A 14 23.28 -12.19 8.95
N ILE A 15 22.50 -11.72 7.98
CA ILE A 15 21.15 -11.19 8.20
C ILE A 15 20.14 -11.95 7.34
N ALA A 16 19.09 -12.47 7.96
CA ALA A 16 17.94 -12.98 7.22
C ALA A 16 16.89 -11.88 7.05
N VAL A 17 16.29 -11.81 5.87
CA VAL A 17 15.15 -10.96 5.58
C VAL A 17 13.98 -11.85 5.15
N VAL A 18 12.83 -11.71 5.83
CA VAL A 18 11.67 -12.58 5.64
C VAL A 18 10.55 -11.84 4.91
N GLY A 19 10.11 -12.40 3.80
CA GLY A 19 9.18 -11.82 2.84
C GLY A 19 9.90 -11.06 1.72
N SER A 20 9.23 -10.84 0.60
CA SER A 20 9.76 -10.08 -0.55
C SER A 20 8.89 -8.90 -0.98
N GLY A 21 8.02 -8.41 -0.11
CA GLY A 21 7.32 -7.14 -0.34
C GLY A 21 8.28 -5.95 -0.40
N VAL A 22 7.80 -4.77 -0.79
CA VAL A 22 8.64 -3.55 -0.94
C VAL A 22 9.47 -3.22 0.29
N ALA A 23 8.93 -3.44 1.50
CA ALA A 23 9.64 -3.20 2.76
C ALA A 23 10.81 -4.16 2.97
N ALA A 24 10.59 -5.45 2.70
CA ALA A 24 11.61 -6.47 2.85
C ALA A 24 12.70 -6.31 1.78
N LEU A 25 12.31 -6.11 0.52
CA LEU A 25 13.25 -5.92 -0.59
C LEU A 25 14.09 -4.65 -0.42
N SER A 26 13.52 -3.53 0.04
CA SER A 26 14.28 -2.32 0.28
C SER A 26 15.28 -2.47 1.42
N SER A 27 14.88 -3.17 2.49
CA SER A 27 15.76 -3.49 3.60
C SER A 27 16.91 -4.41 3.15
N ALA A 28 16.59 -5.52 2.48
CA ALA A 28 17.56 -6.47 1.97
C ALA A 28 18.55 -5.84 0.99
N TRP A 29 18.05 -5.06 0.03
CA TRP A 29 18.89 -4.34 -0.94
C TRP A 29 19.88 -3.37 -0.29
N LEU A 30 19.43 -2.63 0.74
CA LEU A 30 20.30 -1.67 1.41
C LEU A 30 21.30 -2.36 2.34
N LEU A 31 20.87 -3.39 3.08
CA LEU A 31 21.74 -4.19 3.94
C LEU A 31 22.79 -4.96 3.13
N SER A 32 22.45 -5.46 1.93
CA SER A 32 23.38 -6.25 1.11
C SER A 32 24.58 -5.46 0.59
N LYS A 33 24.58 -4.12 0.73
CA LYS A 33 25.74 -3.29 0.43
C LYS A 33 26.91 -3.52 1.40
N ARG A 34 26.64 -4.09 2.57
CA ARG A 34 27.64 -4.27 3.64
C ARG A 34 27.58 -5.63 4.35
N HIS A 35 26.42 -6.27 4.37
CA HIS A 35 26.15 -7.49 5.13
C HIS A 35 25.85 -8.68 4.21
N ASP A 36 25.97 -9.90 4.75
CA ASP A 36 25.58 -11.12 4.07
C ASP A 36 24.08 -11.34 4.28
N VAL A 37 23.30 -11.17 3.21
CA VAL A 37 21.83 -11.17 3.28
C VAL A 37 21.27 -12.41 2.59
N THR A 38 20.44 -13.15 3.33
CA THR A 38 19.54 -14.18 2.78
C THR A 38 18.11 -13.65 2.80
N LEU A 39 17.45 -13.60 1.64
CA LEU A 39 16.04 -13.25 1.51
C LEU A 39 15.19 -14.52 1.40
N TYR A 40 14.21 -14.69 2.29
CA TYR A 40 13.25 -15.78 2.26
C TYR A 40 11.90 -15.30 1.73
N GLU A 41 11.32 -16.04 0.79
CA GLU A 41 9.99 -15.80 0.24
C GLU A 41 9.20 -17.11 0.21
N LYS A 42 7.93 -17.05 0.65
CA LYS A 42 7.04 -18.21 0.70
C LYS A 42 6.48 -18.58 -0.66
N GLY A 43 6.32 -17.61 -1.56
CA GLY A 43 5.85 -17.81 -2.93
C GLY A 43 6.96 -18.15 -3.92
N ASP A 44 6.53 -18.38 -5.16
CA ASP A 44 7.36 -18.69 -6.32
C ASP A 44 7.91 -17.43 -7.03
N ARG A 45 7.59 -16.23 -6.52
CA ARG A 45 8.08 -14.95 -7.04
C ARG A 45 8.36 -13.94 -5.94
N LEU A 46 9.17 -12.95 -6.30
CA LEU A 46 9.39 -11.76 -5.49
C LEU A 46 8.31 -10.69 -5.70
N GLY A 47 8.18 -9.79 -4.73
CA GLY A 47 7.50 -8.50 -4.86
C GLY A 47 6.23 -8.36 -4.00
N GLY A 48 5.64 -9.45 -3.53
CA GLY A 48 4.37 -9.42 -2.80
C GLY A 48 3.29 -8.68 -3.58
N HIS A 49 2.77 -7.57 -3.05
CA HIS A 49 1.78 -6.72 -3.74
C HIS A 49 2.30 -6.04 -5.01
N SER A 50 3.62 -5.94 -5.22
CA SER A 50 4.15 -5.60 -6.55
C SER A 50 4.08 -6.83 -7.44
N ASN A 51 3.00 -6.92 -8.20
CA ASN A 51 2.67 -8.08 -9.00
C ASN A 51 2.36 -7.67 -10.45
N THR A 52 3.29 -7.97 -11.35
CA THR A 52 3.08 -7.83 -12.79
C THR A 52 2.80 -9.19 -13.40
N VAL A 53 1.63 -9.34 -14.02
CA VAL A 53 1.21 -10.54 -14.75
C VAL A 53 1.51 -10.35 -16.22
N MET A 54 2.07 -11.37 -16.87
CA MET A 54 2.18 -11.41 -18.33
C MET A 54 0.85 -11.91 -18.90
N ALA A 55 0.03 -10.99 -19.39
CA ALA A 55 -1.25 -11.27 -20.02
C ALA A 55 -1.06 -11.64 -21.49
N SER A 56 -1.29 -12.91 -21.83
CA SER A 56 -1.30 -13.36 -23.22
C SER A 56 -2.66 -13.04 -23.86
N VAL A 57 -2.70 -11.98 -24.67
CA VAL A 57 -3.88 -11.54 -25.41
C VAL A 57 -3.62 -11.57 -26.92
N PRO A 58 -4.63 -11.45 -27.80
CA PRO A 58 -4.42 -11.48 -29.25
C PRO A 58 -3.37 -10.48 -29.78
N SER A 59 -3.25 -9.32 -29.13
CA SER A 59 -2.22 -8.32 -29.45
C SER A 59 -0.79 -8.66 -28.99
N GLY A 60 -0.61 -9.76 -28.24
CA GLY A 60 0.67 -10.26 -27.73
C GLY A 60 0.71 -10.39 -26.20
N ASP A 61 1.89 -10.66 -25.66
CA ASP A 61 2.10 -10.70 -24.20
C ASP A 61 2.30 -9.29 -23.64
N ILE A 62 1.41 -8.88 -22.75
CA ILE A 62 1.41 -7.54 -22.14
C ILE A 62 1.69 -7.66 -20.64
N ALA A 63 2.61 -6.84 -20.12
CA ALA A 63 2.92 -6.78 -18.70
C ALA A 63 1.89 -5.89 -17.96
N VAL A 64 1.02 -6.50 -17.15
CA VAL A 64 -0.07 -5.82 -16.45
C VAL A 64 0.13 -5.89 -14.94
N ASP A 65 0.20 -4.74 -14.27
CA ASP A 65 0.22 -4.69 -12.81
C ASP A 65 -1.16 -4.98 -12.25
N THR A 66 -1.21 -5.88 -11.26
CA THR A 66 -2.46 -6.32 -10.62
C THR A 66 -2.52 -5.99 -9.12
N GLY A 67 -1.45 -5.44 -8.55
CA GLY A 67 -1.41 -4.96 -7.17
C GLY A 67 -0.96 -3.50 -7.11
N PHE A 68 0.34 -3.26 -6.91
CA PHE A 68 0.89 -1.91 -7.00
C PHE A 68 0.97 -1.43 -8.45
N ILE A 69 0.19 -0.41 -8.81
CA ILE A 69 0.05 0.10 -10.19
C ILE A 69 0.69 1.48 -10.37
N CYS A 70 0.47 2.41 -9.44
CA CYS A 70 0.81 3.82 -9.62
C CYS A 70 1.26 4.52 -8.33
N PHE A 71 2.01 5.61 -8.50
CA PHE A 71 2.51 6.49 -7.45
C PHE A 71 2.45 7.96 -7.90
N ASN A 72 2.70 8.93 -7.01
CA ASN A 72 2.78 10.34 -7.38
C ASN A 72 3.91 11.11 -6.68
N ASP A 73 4.27 12.25 -7.26
CA ASP A 73 5.36 13.14 -6.84
C ASP A 73 5.23 13.74 -5.45
N ALA A 74 4.01 13.99 -4.97
CA ALA A 74 3.79 14.60 -3.66
C ALA A 74 3.95 13.60 -2.49
N THR A 75 3.71 12.31 -2.75
CA THR A 75 3.51 11.32 -1.68
C THR A 75 4.50 10.15 -1.71
N TYR A 76 5.31 10.01 -2.76
CA TYR A 76 6.26 8.91 -2.92
C TYR A 76 7.72 9.38 -3.12
N PRO A 77 8.24 10.28 -2.26
CA PRO A 77 9.56 10.87 -2.49
C PRO A 77 10.69 9.84 -2.47
N ASN A 78 10.68 8.85 -1.57
CA ASN A 78 11.74 7.83 -1.58
C ASN A 78 11.58 6.86 -2.74
N LEU A 79 10.37 6.49 -3.13
CA LEU A 79 10.17 5.59 -4.26
C LEU A 79 10.67 6.24 -5.56
N ILE A 80 10.41 7.54 -5.74
CA ILE A 80 10.91 8.30 -6.88
C ILE A 80 12.45 8.34 -6.85
N ALA A 81 13.04 8.71 -5.72
CA ALA A 81 14.50 8.76 -5.59
C ALA A 81 15.15 7.37 -5.80
N LEU A 82 14.49 6.29 -5.35
CA LEU A 82 14.91 4.92 -5.61
C LEU A 82 14.88 4.61 -7.11
N PHE A 83 13.80 4.95 -7.81
CA PHE A 83 13.69 4.72 -9.26
C PHE A 83 14.71 5.52 -10.05
N GLU A 84 14.95 6.77 -9.68
CA GLU A 84 16.01 7.60 -10.25
C GLU A 84 17.40 6.98 -10.02
N HIS A 85 17.68 6.53 -8.79
CA HIS A 85 18.93 5.88 -8.44
C HIS A 85 19.18 4.58 -9.21
N LEU A 86 18.12 3.79 -9.43
CA LEU A 86 18.19 2.52 -10.16
C LEU A 86 18.07 2.67 -11.68
N GLY A 87 17.82 3.88 -12.19
CA GLY A 87 17.62 4.14 -13.62
C GLY A 87 16.32 3.54 -14.17
N ILE A 88 15.27 3.47 -13.36
CA ILE A 88 14.00 2.84 -13.72
C ILE A 88 13.08 3.82 -14.44
N ALA A 89 12.70 3.47 -15.66
CA ALA A 89 11.79 4.27 -16.47
C ALA A 89 10.37 4.27 -15.89
N THR A 90 9.76 5.45 -15.88
CA THR A 90 8.39 5.66 -15.42
C THR A 90 7.69 6.60 -16.37
N ARG A 91 6.37 6.49 -16.46
CA ARG A 91 5.54 7.36 -17.32
C ARG A 91 4.42 8.00 -16.54
N ALA A 92 3.96 9.17 -17.00
CA ALA A 92 2.75 9.78 -16.47
C ALA A 92 1.53 8.89 -16.73
N THR A 93 0.59 8.86 -15.79
CA THR A 93 -0.65 8.08 -15.89
C THR A 93 -1.89 8.93 -15.63
N ASP A 94 -3.01 8.51 -16.21
CA ASP A 94 -4.33 9.10 -16.02
C ASP A 94 -5.03 8.47 -14.80
N MET A 95 -5.54 9.32 -13.92
CA MET A 95 -6.23 8.92 -12.68
C MET A 95 -7.69 9.38 -12.70
N SER A 96 -8.33 9.27 -13.86
CA SER A 96 -9.75 9.53 -13.98
C SER A 96 -10.55 8.52 -13.17
N PHE A 97 -11.65 9.00 -12.58
CA PHE A 97 -12.54 8.21 -11.74
C PHE A 97 -13.95 8.22 -12.31
N ALA A 98 -14.64 7.08 -12.25
CA ALA A 98 -16.03 6.95 -12.63
C ALA A 98 -16.82 6.19 -11.59
N VAL A 99 -18.10 6.51 -11.53
CA VAL A 99 -19.10 5.84 -10.70
C VAL A 99 -20.21 5.34 -11.63
N SER A 100 -20.55 4.07 -11.51
CA SER A 100 -21.73 3.45 -12.12
C SER A 100 -22.54 2.77 -11.02
N LEU A 101 -23.75 3.27 -10.76
CA LEU A 101 -24.66 2.76 -9.73
C LEU A 101 -25.95 2.26 -10.36
N ASP A 102 -26.63 1.39 -9.60
CA ASP A 102 -27.95 0.86 -9.92
C ASP A 102 -28.00 0.29 -11.35
N ASP A 103 -27.04 -0.58 -11.68
CA ASP A 103 -26.90 -1.17 -13.02
C ASP A 103 -26.89 -0.11 -14.15
N GLY A 104 -26.12 0.97 -13.95
CA GLY A 104 -25.97 2.04 -14.92
C GLY A 104 -27.14 3.03 -14.98
N GLN A 105 -28.09 3.00 -14.03
CA GLN A 105 -29.11 4.05 -13.93
C GLN A 105 -28.50 5.40 -13.53
N PHE A 106 -27.38 5.39 -12.83
CA PHE A 106 -26.61 6.60 -12.52
C PHE A 106 -25.13 6.40 -12.87
N GLU A 107 -24.62 7.20 -13.81
CA GLU A 107 -23.22 7.15 -14.24
C GLU A 107 -22.62 8.55 -14.42
N TYR A 108 -21.42 8.77 -13.91
CA TYR A 108 -20.60 9.93 -14.25
C TYR A 108 -19.12 9.59 -14.18
N ALA A 109 -18.29 10.43 -14.81
CA ALA A 109 -16.84 10.33 -14.74
C ALA A 109 -16.20 11.69 -14.43
N ALA A 110 -14.99 11.68 -13.91
CA ALA A 110 -14.16 12.85 -13.66
C ALA A 110 -12.78 12.59 -14.30
N PRO A 111 -12.45 13.24 -15.45
CA PRO A 111 -13.27 14.19 -16.21
C PRO A 111 -14.42 13.50 -16.97
N GLY A 112 -15.49 14.24 -17.27
CA GLY A 112 -16.66 13.70 -18.00
C GLY A 112 -17.95 13.60 -17.17
N LEU A 113 -18.27 14.64 -16.38
CA LEU A 113 -19.41 14.62 -15.46
C LEU A 113 -20.75 14.29 -16.14
N PHE A 114 -20.90 14.66 -17.41
CA PHE A 114 -22.09 14.38 -18.23
C PHE A 114 -21.93 13.18 -19.17
N ALA A 115 -21.08 12.21 -18.78
CA ALA A 115 -21.02 10.90 -19.42
C ALA A 115 -22.45 10.32 -19.58
N GLN A 116 -23.30 10.52 -18.59
CA GLN A 116 -24.74 10.40 -18.70
C GLN A 116 -25.41 11.78 -18.83
N ARG A 117 -25.83 12.15 -20.05
CA ARG A 117 -26.38 13.49 -20.35
C ARG A 117 -27.58 13.88 -19.49
N ARG A 118 -28.44 12.92 -19.12
CA ARG A 118 -29.62 13.17 -18.28
C ARG A 118 -29.27 13.71 -16.88
N ASN A 119 -28.02 13.54 -16.42
CA ASN A 119 -27.57 14.11 -15.14
C ASN A 119 -27.60 15.64 -15.12
N ALA A 120 -27.54 16.30 -16.29
CA ALA A 120 -27.69 17.76 -16.38
C ALA A 120 -29.06 18.25 -15.86
N LEU A 121 -30.09 17.41 -15.90
CA LEU A 121 -31.43 17.74 -15.43
C LEU A 121 -31.77 17.13 -14.07
N ARG A 122 -30.82 16.47 -13.39
CA ARG A 122 -31.04 15.77 -12.12
C ARG A 122 -30.64 16.67 -10.93
N PRO A 123 -31.57 17.14 -10.08
CA PRO A 123 -31.24 17.97 -8.92
C PRO A 123 -30.27 17.29 -7.94
N ARG A 124 -30.44 15.98 -7.70
CA ARG A 124 -29.55 15.16 -6.86
C ARG A 124 -28.08 15.22 -7.32
N PHE A 125 -27.86 15.21 -8.64
CA PHE A 125 -26.51 15.30 -9.23
C PHE A 125 -25.85 16.66 -8.95
N TRP A 126 -26.60 17.75 -9.10
CA TRP A 126 -26.09 19.09 -8.80
C TRP A 126 -25.84 19.33 -7.31
N SER A 127 -26.69 18.76 -6.44
CA SER A 127 -26.46 18.76 -4.99
C SER A 127 -25.13 18.09 -4.67
N MET A 128 -24.91 16.87 -5.18
CA MET A 128 -23.65 16.13 -5.03
C MET A 128 -22.45 16.97 -5.52
N LEU A 129 -22.50 17.54 -6.73
CA LEU A 129 -21.39 18.35 -7.26
C LEU A 129 -21.08 19.58 -6.39
N SER A 130 -22.12 20.27 -5.90
CA SER A 130 -21.94 21.45 -5.03
C SER A 130 -21.29 21.07 -3.69
N GLU A 131 -21.63 19.90 -3.15
CA GLU A 131 -21.10 19.40 -1.90
C GLU A 131 -19.69 18.81 -2.04
N ILE A 132 -19.32 18.27 -3.21
CA ILE A 132 -17.93 17.93 -3.52
C ILE A 132 -17.05 19.19 -3.39
N LEU A 133 -17.49 20.29 -4.01
CA LEU A 133 -16.76 21.56 -3.92
C LEU A 133 -16.72 22.10 -2.49
N ARG A 134 -17.82 21.97 -1.74
CA ARG A 134 -17.87 22.33 -0.31
C ARG A 134 -16.88 21.50 0.52
N PHE A 135 -16.90 20.18 0.36
CA PHE A 135 -16.01 19.26 1.08
C PHE A 135 -14.54 19.55 0.79
N TYR A 136 -14.18 19.75 -0.49
CA TYR A 136 -12.80 20.07 -0.89
C TYR A 136 -12.29 21.37 -0.28
N ARG A 137 -13.20 22.34 -0.05
CA ARG A 137 -12.88 23.64 0.56
C ARG A 137 -12.79 23.58 2.09
N ASP A 138 -13.71 22.86 2.73
CA ASP A 138 -13.94 22.98 4.17
C ASP A 138 -13.25 21.88 4.96
N ALA A 139 -13.21 20.64 4.46
CA ALA A 139 -12.58 19.52 5.17
C ALA A 139 -11.12 19.78 5.56
N PRO A 140 -10.25 20.39 4.73
CA PRO A 140 -8.89 20.74 5.15
C PRO A 140 -8.82 21.77 6.29
N LYS A 141 -9.80 22.66 6.40
CA LYS A 141 -9.89 23.65 7.49
C LYS A 141 -10.37 22.98 8.77
N ASP A 142 -11.38 22.12 8.64
CA ASP A 142 -11.93 21.36 9.76
C ASP A 142 -10.87 20.44 10.37
N LEU A 143 -10.01 19.84 9.52
CA LEU A 143 -8.89 19.02 9.96
C LEU A 143 -7.97 19.74 10.95
N ALA A 144 -7.77 21.06 10.79
CA ALA A 144 -6.94 21.85 11.71
C ALA A 144 -7.63 22.09 13.06
N ALA A 145 -8.96 22.01 13.10
CA ALA A 145 -9.78 22.16 14.31
C ALA A 145 -10.18 20.80 14.94
N MET A 146 -9.94 19.68 14.25
CA MET A 146 -10.19 18.34 14.77
C MET A 146 -9.18 18.00 15.87
N SER A 147 -9.64 18.06 17.13
CA SER A 147 -8.88 17.61 18.30
C SER A 147 -9.33 16.24 18.81
N ASP A 148 -10.46 15.73 18.34
CA ASP A 148 -11.05 14.47 18.77
C ASP A 148 -10.69 13.34 17.79
N SER A 149 -9.79 12.46 18.23
CA SER A 149 -9.38 11.27 17.46
C SER A 149 -10.47 10.19 17.34
N SER A 150 -11.61 10.34 18.03
CA SER A 150 -12.72 9.39 18.01
C SER A 150 -13.83 9.75 17.01
N LEU A 151 -13.78 10.93 16.40
CA LEU A 151 -14.78 11.37 15.42
C LEU A 151 -14.75 10.47 14.17
N THR A 152 -15.85 9.76 13.93
CA THR A 152 -16.02 8.93 12.74
C THR A 152 -16.34 9.80 11.51
N LEU A 153 -16.05 9.27 10.32
CA LEU A 153 -16.39 9.93 9.06
C LEU A 153 -17.91 10.15 8.96
N GLY A 154 -18.71 9.18 9.38
CA GLY A 154 -20.16 9.30 9.39
C GLY A 154 -20.67 10.41 10.31
N ASP A 155 -20.15 10.50 11.52
CA ASP A 155 -20.51 11.56 12.47
C ASP A 155 -20.07 12.93 11.96
N TYR A 156 -18.89 13.03 11.34
CA TYR A 156 -18.43 14.26 10.68
C TYR A 156 -19.40 14.69 9.58
N LEU A 157 -19.76 13.80 8.66
CA LEU A 157 -20.67 14.12 7.55
C LEU A 157 -22.05 14.56 8.04
N LYS A 158 -22.57 13.92 9.10
CA LYS A 158 -23.83 14.30 9.74
C LYS A 158 -23.73 15.66 10.42
N ARG A 159 -22.65 15.92 11.16
CA ARG A 159 -22.42 17.18 11.88
C ARG A 159 -22.32 18.37 10.93
N GLU A 160 -21.60 18.23 9.82
CA GLU A 160 -21.44 19.27 8.81
C GLU A 160 -22.62 19.35 7.81
N GLY A 161 -23.63 18.48 7.96
CA GLY A 161 -24.85 18.47 7.16
C GLY A 161 -24.58 18.16 5.68
N PHE A 162 -23.81 17.13 5.38
CA PHE A 162 -23.65 16.60 4.02
C PHE A 162 -24.82 15.70 3.62
N SER A 163 -25.30 15.85 2.39
CA SER A 163 -26.41 15.06 1.88
C SER A 163 -26.04 13.60 1.58
N GLU A 164 -27.06 12.75 1.52
CA GLU A 164 -26.93 11.37 1.03
C GLU A 164 -26.42 11.30 -0.41
N ALA A 165 -26.71 12.30 -1.24
CA ALA A 165 -26.20 12.34 -2.62
C ALA A 165 -24.68 12.45 -2.65
N PHE A 166 -24.10 13.35 -1.84
CA PHE A 166 -22.65 13.43 -1.73
C PHE A 166 -22.03 12.19 -1.10
N ARG A 167 -22.63 11.70 -0.01
CA ARG A 167 -22.16 10.52 0.72
C ARG A 167 -22.16 9.27 -0.18
N ASP A 168 -23.32 8.91 -0.71
CA ASP A 168 -23.54 7.62 -1.37
C ASP A 168 -23.15 7.62 -2.84
N ASP A 169 -23.30 8.75 -3.53
CA ASP A 169 -23.05 8.82 -4.99
C ASP A 169 -21.59 9.23 -5.33
N HIS A 170 -20.80 9.69 -4.36
CA HIS A 170 -19.41 10.12 -4.59
C HIS A 170 -18.41 9.70 -3.51
N LEU A 171 -18.61 10.14 -2.27
CA LEU A 171 -17.58 10.01 -1.23
C LEU A 171 -17.31 8.55 -0.89
N LEU A 172 -18.37 7.77 -0.62
CA LEU A 172 -18.24 6.35 -0.32
C LEU A 172 -17.73 5.55 -1.51
N PRO A 173 -18.22 5.72 -2.75
CA PRO A 173 -17.61 5.10 -3.94
C PRO A 173 -16.10 5.36 -4.09
N MET A 174 -15.69 6.63 -3.93
CA MET A 174 -14.27 7.00 -4.02
C MET A 174 -13.45 6.38 -2.89
N ALA A 175 -13.94 6.46 -1.65
CA ALA A 175 -13.28 5.89 -0.48
C ALA A 175 -13.16 4.36 -0.59
N ALA A 176 -14.23 3.69 -0.99
CA ALA A 176 -14.26 2.24 -1.16
C ALA A 176 -13.21 1.80 -2.21
N ALA A 177 -13.06 2.58 -3.29
CA ALA A 177 -12.03 2.33 -4.30
C ALA A 177 -10.59 2.52 -3.84
N ILE A 178 -10.35 3.44 -2.91
CA ILE A 178 -9.01 3.73 -2.39
C ILE A 178 -8.58 2.67 -1.36
N TRP A 179 -9.47 2.34 -0.42
CA TRP A 179 -9.16 1.46 0.70
C TRP A 179 -9.50 -0.01 0.47
N SER A 180 -9.97 -0.35 -0.73
CA SER A 180 -10.40 -1.71 -1.07
C SER A 180 -11.31 -2.34 0.00
N SER A 181 -12.21 -1.53 0.55
CA SER A 181 -13.10 -1.88 1.67
C SER A 181 -14.55 -1.57 1.33
N PRO A 182 -15.53 -2.33 1.87
CA PRO A 182 -16.95 -2.03 1.66
C PRO A 182 -17.31 -0.60 2.06
N ALA A 183 -18.15 0.05 1.26
CA ALA A 183 -18.59 1.43 1.50
C ALA A 183 -19.17 1.65 2.91
N HIS A 184 -19.93 0.69 3.44
CA HIS A 184 -20.57 0.83 4.76
C HIS A 184 -19.56 0.85 5.92
N THR A 185 -18.43 0.13 5.82
CA THR A 185 -17.40 0.12 6.89
C THR A 185 -16.62 1.43 6.96
N LEU A 186 -16.63 2.23 5.89
CA LEU A 186 -15.90 3.50 5.83
C LEU A 186 -16.57 4.61 6.64
N MET A 187 -17.84 4.44 7.01
CA MET A 187 -18.55 5.39 7.88
C MET A 187 -17.96 5.40 9.29
N ASP A 188 -17.42 4.27 9.76
CA ASP A 188 -16.79 4.15 11.08
C ASP A 188 -15.31 4.56 11.08
N TYR A 189 -14.76 4.92 9.91
CA TYR A 189 -13.35 5.27 9.77
C TYR A 189 -13.05 6.63 10.43
N PRO A 190 -11.88 6.83 11.06
CA PRO A 190 -11.54 8.12 11.67
C PRO A 190 -11.53 9.25 10.64
N ALA A 191 -12.35 10.28 10.85
CA ALA A 191 -12.52 11.39 9.91
C ALA A 191 -11.20 12.14 9.66
N GLU A 192 -10.42 12.35 10.72
CA GLU A 192 -9.12 13.01 10.66
C GLU A 192 -8.17 12.28 9.70
N SER A 193 -8.02 10.97 9.87
CA SER A 193 -7.16 10.13 9.02
C SER A 193 -7.62 10.14 7.57
N PHE A 194 -8.94 10.05 7.34
CA PHE A 194 -9.53 10.11 6.00
C PHE A 194 -9.23 11.44 5.29
N ILE A 195 -9.53 12.57 5.93
CA ILE A 195 -9.37 13.90 5.34
C ILE A 195 -7.89 14.19 5.10
N ARG A 196 -7.01 13.86 6.06
CA ARG A 196 -5.56 14.01 5.93
C ARG A 196 -5.03 13.21 4.74
N PHE A 197 -5.51 11.98 4.57
CA PHE A 197 -5.15 11.15 3.41
C PHE A 197 -5.56 11.81 2.09
N CYS A 198 -6.83 12.23 1.97
CA CYS A 198 -7.33 12.88 0.76
C CYS A 198 -6.58 14.17 0.45
N GLY A 199 -6.22 14.95 1.48
CA GLY A 199 -5.41 16.17 1.35
C GLY A 199 -4.00 15.88 0.81
N ASN A 200 -3.31 14.91 1.41
CA ASN A 200 -1.94 14.54 1.03
C ASN A 200 -1.86 14.02 -0.41
N HIS A 201 -2.86 13.29 -0.89
CA HIS A 201 -2.91 12.73 -2.24
C HIS A 201 -3.53 13.69 -3.28
N GLY A 202 -3.86 14.93 -2.87
CA GLY A 202 -4.45 15.92 -3.75
C GLY A 202 -5.87 15.60 -4.23
N LEU A 203 -6.55 14.64 -3.59
CA LEU A 203 -7.93 14.25 -3.91
C LEU A 203 -8.93 15.37 -3.58
N LEU A 204 -8.58 16.25 -2.64
CA LEU A 204 -9.36 17.45 -2.29
C LEU A 204 -9.02 18.69 -3.14
N LYS A 205 -8.17 18.55 -4.18
CA LYS A 205 -7.74 19.67 -5.03
C LYS A 205 -8.47 19.65 -6.38
N LEU A 206 -8.85 20.83 -6.87
CA LEU A 206 -9.35 21.01 -8.25
C LEU A 206 -8.23 21.34 -9.24
N VAL A 207 -7.19 22.05 -8.77
CA VAL A 207 -6.04 22.50 -9.57
C VAL A 207 -4.76 22.14 -8.81
N GLY A 208 -3.65 21.92 -9.53
CA GLY A 208 -2.37 21.56 -8.90
C GLY A 208 -2.41 20.18 -8.24
N ARG A 209 -3.09 19.22 -8.89
CA ARG A 209 -3.08 17.82 -8.47
C ARG A 209 -1.67 17.22 -8.68
N PRO A 210 -1.21 16.32 -7.80
CA PRO A 210 0.03 15.58 -7.98
C PRO A 210 0.08 14.88 -9.35
N LEU A 211 1.27 14.82 -9.96
CA LEU A 211 1.46 14.05 -11.18
C LEU A 211 1.57 12.58 -10.82
N TRP A 212 0.59 11.80 -11.25
CA TRP A 212 0.62 10.35 -11.09
C TRP A 212 1.48 9.71 -12.18
N ARG A 213 2.19 8.65 -11.79
CA ARG A 213 3.10 7.89 -12.62
C ARG A 213 2.94 6.39 -12.38
N THR A 214 3.41 5.61 -13.34
CA THR A 214 3.50 4.14 -13.28
C THR A 214 4.85 3.68 -13.84
N VAL A 215 5.28 2.48 -13.48
CA VAL A 215 6.56 1.90 -13.89
C VAL A 215 6.41 1.31 -15.29
N GLU A 216 7.30 1.67 -16.22
CA GLU A 216 7.29 1.07 -17.55
C GLU A 216 7.72 -0.40 -17.47
N GLY A 217 6.97 -1.30 -18.09
CA GLY A 217 7.18 -2.76 -17.96
C GLY A 217 6.60 -3.39 -16.68
N GLY A 218 5.99 -2.58 -15.82
CA GLY A 218 5.32 -3.00 -14.59
C GLY A 218 6.21 -3.00 -13.35
N SER A 219 5.58 -3.10 -12.18
CA SER A 219 6.22 -3.13 -10.86
C SER A 219 7.30 -4.21 -10.71
N ARG A 220 7.23 -5.32 -11.46
CA ARG A 220 8.29 -6.35 -11.50
C ARG A 220 9.67 -5.78 -11.83
N VAL A 221 9.74 -4.72 -12.64
CA VAL A 221 11.02 -4.17 -13.11
C VAL A 221 11.86 -3.70 -11.93
N TYR A 222 11.28 -2.94 -11.00
CA TYR A 222 12.04 -2.46 -9.84
C TYR A 222 12.35 -3.59 -8.85
N VAL A 223 11.45 -4.57 -8.73
CA VAL A 223 11.67 -5.77 -7.90
C VAL A 223 12.91 -6.54 -8.39
N GLU A 224 13.01 -6.77 -9.70
CA GLU A 224 14.17 -7.42 -10.33
C GLU A 224 15.46 -6.61 -10.08
N HIS A 225 15.41 -5.28 -10.15
CA HIS A 225 16.59 -4.43 -9.90
C HIS A 225 17.07 -4.49 -8.44
N LEU A 226 16.15 -4.47 -7.48
CA LEU A 226 16.49 -4.62 -6.05
C LEU A 226 17.10 -5.99 -5.77
N ALA A 227 16.53 -7.05 -6.37
CA ALA A 227 16.95 -8.43 -6.15
C ALA A 227 18.39 -8.71 -6.64
N ARG A 228 18.86 -8.05 -7.71
CA ARG A 228 20.20 -8.29 -8.30
C ARG A 228 21.36 -8.14 -7.33
N THR A 229 21.23 -7.34 -6.26
CA THR A 229 22.33 -7.13 -5.30
C THR A 229 22.22 -7.99 -4.05
N ILE A 230 21.20 -8.84 -3.95
CA ILE A 230 21.01 -9.77 -2.85
C ILE A 230 21.67 -11.09 -3.25
N GLN A 231 22.55 -11.62 -2.39
CA GLN A 231 23.41 -12.76 -2.73
C GLN A 231 22.67 -14.10 -2.68
N ASP A 232 21.76 -14.27 -1.72
CA ASP A 232 21.02 -15.50 -1.49
C ASP A 232 19.52 -15.18 -1.41
N ILE A 233 18.76 -15.70 -2.38
CA ILE A 233 17.30 -15.53 -2.47
C ILE A 233 16.68 -16.92 -2.52
N ARG A 234 15.78 -17.20 -1.58
CA ARG A 234 15.13 -18.49 -1.39
C ARG A 234 13.62 -18.35 -1.61
N LEU A 235 13.19 -18.60 -2.84
CA LEU A 235 11.77 -18.75 -3.20
C LEU A 235 11.24 -20.10 -2.73
N ASP A 236 9.93 -20.22 -2.51
CA ASP A 236 9.29 -21.43 -1.96
C ASP A 236 9.84 -21.89 -0.59
N HIS A 237 10.48 -20.97 0.15
CA HIS A 237 11.02 -21.18 1.51
C HIS A 237 10.30 -20.27 2.48
N GLY A 238 9.03 -20.59 2.75
CA GLY A 238 8.23 -19.85 3.72
C GLY A 238 8.79 -20.05 5.12
N VAL A 239 9.15 -18.96 5.81
CA VAL A 239 9.58 -19.04 7.20
C VAL A 239 8.41 -19.45 8.08
N THR A 240 8.61 -20.52 8.86
CA THR A 240 7.59 -21.09 9.75
C THR A 240 7.85 -20.76 11.21
N ALA A 241 9.10 -20.52 11.59
CA ALA A 241 9.46 -20.11 12.95
C ALA A 241 10.75 -19.27 12.98
N VAL A 242 10.76 -18.27 13.87
CA VAL A 242 11.90 -17.44 14.23
C VAL A 242 12.13 -17.61 15.72
N ARG A 243 13.28 -18.18 16.09
CA ARG A 243 13.64 -18.51 17.47
C ARG A 243 14.88 -17.74 17.92
N ARG A 244 14.74 -16.99 19.01
CA ARG A 244 15.82 -16.22 19.64
C ARG A 244 16.69 -17.13 20.52
N SER A 245 17.98 -16.86 20.59
CA SER A 245 18.96 -17.58 21.40
C SER A 245 20.13 -16.68 21.74
N ASP A 246 20.92 -17.04 22.75
CA ASP A 246 22.19 -16.37 23.09
C ASP A 246 23.22 -16.45 21.95
N GLN A 247 23.03 -17.38 21.00
CA GLN A 247 23.92 -17.56 19.83
C GLN A 247 23.45 -16.80 18.58
N GLY A 248 22.34 -16.05 18.66
CA GLY A 248 21.72 -15.35 17.55
C GLY A 248 20.27 -15.79 17.34
N VAL A 249 19.80 -15.67 16.10
CA VAL A 249 18.41 -15.96 15.74
C VAL A 249 18.37 -17.11 14.73
N PHE A 250 17.57 -18.13 15.02
CA PHE A 250 17.37 -19.28 14.16
C PHE A 250 16.10 -19.12 13.34
N VAL A 251 16.22 -19.27 12.02
CA VAL A 251 15.11 -19.25 11.07
C VAL A 251 14.83 -20.67 10.62
N HIS A 252 13.59 -21.11 10.80
CA HIS A 252 13.07 -22.38 10.30
C HIS A 252 12.22 -22.11 9.05
N ASP A 253 12.47 -22.84 7.97
CA ASP A 253 11.68 -22.74 6.74
C ASP A 253 10.76 -23.96 6.51
N SER A 254 9.81 -23.79 5.60
CA SER A 254 8.81 -24.78 5.22
C SER A 254 9.39 -26.00 4.51
N ARG A 255 10.68 -25.99 4.16
CA ARG A 255 11.41 -27.10 3.54
C ARG A 255 12.17 -27.93 4.59
N GLY A 256 12.07 -27.57 5.86
CA GLY A 256 12.75 -28.22 6.98
C GLY A 256 14.16 -27.69 7.24
N GLY A 257 14.57 -26.61 6.55
CA GLY A 257 15.82 -25.93 6.79
C GLY A 257 15.81 -25.19 8.12
N VAL A 258 16.97 -25.18 8.79
CA VAL A 258 17.20 -24.39 10.00
C VAL A 258 18.55 -23.70 9.84
N GLU A 259 18.54 -22.37 9.94
CA GLU A 259 19.76 -21.59 9.75
C GLU A 259 19.89 -20.48 10.78
N ARG A 260 21.12 -20.29 11.27
CA ARG A 260 21.47 -19.27 12.24
C ARG A 260 21.86 -17.97 11.53
N TYR A 261 21.33 -16.87 12.04
CA TYR A 261 21.60 -15.49 11.65
C TYR A 261 21.95 -14.65 12.88
N ASP A 262 22.67 -13.56 12.67
CA ASP A 262 22.95 -12.61 13.74
C ASP A 262 21.74 -11.71 13.97
N GLN A 263 21.00 -11.41 12.89
CA GLN A 263 19.82 -10.55 12.89
C GLN A 263 18.77 -11.06 11.90
N VAL A 264 17.49 -10.84 12.20
CA VAL A 264 16.37 -11.16 11.31
C VAL A 264 15.49 -9.93 11.13
N VAL A 265 15.22 -9.56 9.87
CA VAL A 265 14.23 -8.54 9.51
C VAL A 265 12.99 -9.24 8.97
N ILE A 266 11.85 -9.03 9.62
CA ILE A 266 10.55 -9.55 9.18
C ILE A 266 9.80 -8.45 8.46
N GLY A 267 9.66 -8.59 7.14
CA GLY A 267 8.94 -7.67 6.26
C GLY A 267 7.58 -8.17 5.79
N SER A 268 7.00 -9.14 6.51
CA SER A 268 5.66 -9.69 6.25
C SER A 268 4.56 -8.86 6.92
N HIS A 269 3.31 -9.28 6.75
CA HIS A 269 2.18 -8.75 7.52
C HIS A 269 2.39 -9.00 9.03
N ALA A 270 1.79 -8.17 9.88
CA ALA A 270 2.00 -8.19 11.33
C ALA A 270 1.47 -9.47 11.99
N ASP A 271 0.34 -9.99 11.50
CA ASP A 271 -0.22 -11.27 11.90
C ASP A 271 0.69 -12.44 11.54
N GLN A 272 1.24 -12.43 10.31
CA GLN A 272 2.22 -13.40 9.85
C GLN A 272 3.52 -13.30 10.65
N ALA A 273 3.98 -12.07 10.94
CA ALA A 273 5.16 -11.83 11.77
C ALA A 273 4.97 -12.42 13.16
N LEU A 274 3.83 -12.14 13.80
CA LEU A 274 3.49 -12.68 15.12
C LEU A 274 3.42 -14.21 15.11
N ALA A 275 2.81 -14.80 14.08
CA ALA A 275 2.69 -16.25 13.94
C ALA A 275 4.04 -16.95 13.74
N MET A 276 5.02 -16.28 13.13
CA MET A 276 6.38 -16.81 12.95
C MET A 276 7.22 -16.72 14.23
N LEU A 277 6.91 -15.89 15.21
CA LEU A 277 7.69 -15.81 16.44
C LEU A 277 7.44 -17.06 17.30
N ALA A 278 8.49 -17.82 17.62
CA ALA A 278 8.36 -19.02 18.45
C ALA A 278 7.95 -18.68 19.89
N GLU A 279 8.49 -17.59 20.43
CA GLU A 279 8.24 -17.12 21.80
C GLU A 279 8.00 -15.59 21.77
N PRO A 280 6.81 -15.14 21.32
CA PRO A 280 6.52 -13.71 21.24
C PRO A 280 6.30 -13.14 22.64
N THR A 281 6.94 -12.00 22.91
CA THR A 281 6.76 -11.21 24.14
C THR A 281 5.32 -10.68 24.24
N ALA A 282 4.91 -10.25 25.44
CA ALA A 282 3.60 -9.63 25.63
C ALA A 282 3.41 -8.37 24.76
N ARG A 283 4.47 -7.56 24.59
CA ARG A 283 4.42 -6.34 23.77
C ARG A 283 4.31 -6.67 22.28
N GLU A 284 5.01 -7.69 21.78
CA GLU A 284 4.87 -8.17 20.40
C GLU A 284 3.46 -8.68 20.12
N LYS A 285 2.89 -9.50 21.03
CA LYS A 285 1.49 -9.97 20.91
C LYS A 285 0.51 -8.81 20.86
N ALA A 286 0.67 -7.82 21.74
CA ALA A 286 -0.23 -6.67 21.83
C ALA A 286 -0.15 -5.78 20.58
N LEU A 287 1.07 -5.45 20.11
CA LEU A 287 1.24 -4.50 19.02
C LEU A 287 1.04 -5.13 17.64
N LEU A 288 1.60 -6.31 17.38
CA LEU A 288 1.43 -6.99 16.09
C LEU A 288 0.02 -7.57 15.94
N GLY A 289 -0.56 -8.08 17.03
CA GLY A 289 -1.91 -8.65 17.05
C GLY A 289 -3.04 -7.63 16.91
N ALA A 290 -2.74 -6.33 16.96
CA ALA A 290 -3.73 -5.26 16.75
C ALA A 290 -4.11 -5.08 15.27
N PHE A 291 -3.32 -5.59 14.33
CA PHE A 291 -3.55 -5.42 12.90
C PHE A 291 -4.39 -6.58 12.35
N ARG A 292 -5.53 -6.24 11.77
CA ARG A 292 -6.38 -7.18 11.02
C ARG A 292 -6.19 -6.98 9.52
N TYR A 293 -6.56 -7.98 8.73
CA TYR A 293 -6.42 -7.95 7.28
C TYR A 293 -7.73 -8.34 6.58
N SER A 294 -8.06 -7.64 5.49
CA SER A 294 -9.17 -7.98 4.60
C SER A 294 -8.65 -8.70 3.35
N ARG A 295 -9.32 -9.77 2.94
CA ARG A 295 -8.97 -10.55 1.73
C ARG A 295 -9.76 -10.00 0.55
N ASN A 296 -9.07 -9.68 -0.53
CA ASN A 296 -9.63 -9.07 -1.74
C ASN A 296 -9.28 -9.91 -2.96
N LEU A 297 -10.30 -10.44 -3.64
CA LEU A 297 -10.14 -11.15 -4.90
C LEU A 297 -9.87 -10.13 -6.01
N THR A 298 -8.77 -10.34 -6.73
CA THR A 298 -8.40 -9.52 -7.88
C THR A 298 -8.38 -10.38 -9.12
N VAL A 299 -9.08 -9.93 -10.16
CA VAL A 299 -9.17 -10.67 -11.42
C VAL A 299 -8.72 -9.79 -12.57
N LEU A 300 -7.68 -10.22 -13.28
CA LEU A 300 -7.28 -9.67 -14.57
C LEU A 300 -8.07 -10.36 -15.68
N HIS A 301 -8.77 -9.58 -16.50
CA HIS A 301 -9.65 -10.10 -17.55
C HIS A 301 -9.87 -9.10 -18.70
N THR A 302 -10.59 -9.54 -19.75
CA THR A 302 -11.02 -8.71 -20.89
C THR A 302 -12.54 -8.47 -20.94
N ASP A 303 -13.31 -8.94 -19.94
CA ASP A 303 -14.77 -8.71 -19.87
C ASP A 303 -15.16 -7.24 -19.62
N ALA A 304 -15.55 -6.54 -20.69
CA ALA A 304 -16.12 -5.19 -20.62
C ALA A 304 -17.47 -5.10 -19.87
N GLY A 305 -18.10 -6.22 -19.54
CA GLY A 305 -19.33 -6.25 -18.74
C GLY A 305 -19.16 -5.80 -17.28
N LEU A 306 -17.92 -5.72 -16.79
CA LEU A 306 -17.58 -5.17 -15.47
C LEU A 306 -17.11 -3.70 -15.54
N MET A 307 -17.34 -3.03 -16.67
CA MET A 307 -17.13 -1.59 -16.84
C MET A 307 -18.48 -0.85 -16.83
N PRO A 308 -18.49 0.48 -16.67
CA PRO A 308 -19.72 1.26 -16.85
C PRO A 308 -20.38 0.95 -18.20
N HIS A 309 -21.71 0.89 -18.22
CA HIS A 309 -22.50 0.57 -19.43
C HIS A 309 -22.21 1.56 -20.56
N ARG A 310 -21.98 2.82 -20.21
CA ARG A 310 -21.63 3.86 -21.19
C ARG A 310 -20.11 3.93 -21.32
N ARG A 311 -19.59 3.62 -22.51
CA ARG A 311 -18.15 3.77 -22.82
C ARG A 311 -17.60 5.17 -22.53
N ARG A 312 -18.43 6.23 -22.63
CA ARG A 312 -18.00 7.59 -22.29
C ARG A 312 -17.86 7.87 -20.78
N ALA A 313 -18.36 6.97 -19.94
CA ALA A 313 -18.14 6.98 -18.50
C ALA A 313 -16.88 6.17 -18.13
N TRP A 314 -16.22 5.50 -19.08
CA TRP A 314 -15.02 4.74 -18.77
C TRP A 314 -13.90 5.66 -18.33
N ALA A 315 -13.41 5.38 -17.14
CA ALA A 315 -12.28 6.04 -16.52
C ALA A 315 -11.19 5.02 -16.22
N SER A 316 -10.06 5.50 -15.71
CA SER A 316 -9.01 4.63 -15.22
C SER A 316 -9.50 3.75 -14.06
N TRP A 317 -10.34 4.32 -13.18
CA TRP A 317 -10.87 3.70 -11.96
C TRP A 317 -12.39 3.74 -12.03
N ASN A 318 -13.07 2.60 -12.02
CA ASN A 318 -14.51 2.55 -12.21
C ASN A 318 -15.16 1.84 -11.03
N TYR A 319 -15.80 2.60 -10.15
CA TYR A 319 -16.63 2.03 -9.10
C TYR A 319 -17.92 1.50 -9.72
N ILE A 320 -18.20 0.22 -9.50
CA ILE A 320 -19.41 -0.46 -9.96
C ILE A 320 -20.23 -0.80 -8.71
N GLY A 321 -21.38 -0.14 -8.54
CA GLY A 321 -22.29 -0.41 -7.44
C GLY A 321 -22.86 -1.82 -7.52
N ALA A 322 -22.81 -2.53 -6.40
CA ALA A 322 -23.41 -3.84 -6.20
C ALA A 322 -24.13 -3.88 -4.85
N ASP A 323 -25.13 -4.74 -4.71
CA ASP A 323 -26.03 -4.78 -3.55
C ASP A 323 -25.31 -5.05 -2.20
N ASP A 324 -24.15 -5.68 -2.22
CA ASP A 324 -23.47 -6.20 -1.02
C ASP A 324 -21.97 -5.84 -0.89
N GLY A 325 -21.37 -5.08 -1.82
CA GLY A 325 -19.91 -4.95 -1.81
C GLY A 325 -19.27 -3.83 -2.62
N LEU A 326 -17.98 -3.64 -2.34
CA LEU A 326 -17.06 -2.88 -3.16
C LEU A 326 -16.79 -3.66 -4.46
N CYS A 327 -17.00 -3.02 -5.60
CA CYS A 327 -16.39 -3.46 -6.86
C CYS A 327 -15.74 -2.28 -7.56
N VAL A 328 -14.45 -2.43 -7.90
CA VAL A 328 -13.73 -1.46 -8.72
C VAL A 328 -13.03 -2.18 -9.85
N THR A 329 -13.27 -1.66 -11.05
CA THR A 329 -12.60 -2.11 -12.27
C THR A 329 -11.62 -1.06 -12.72
N TYR A 330 -10.34 -1.43 -12.76
CA TYR A 330 -9.26 -0.62 -13.30
C TYR A 330 -9.10 -0.88 -14.79
N TRP A 331 -9.11 0.17 -15.62
CA TRP A 331 -8.80 0.04 -17.04
C TRP A 331 -7.30 0.21 -17.26
N MET A 332 -6.61 -0.92 -17.41
CA MET A 332 -5.15 -0.99 -17.37
C MET A 332 -4.49 -0.35 -18.58
N ASN A 333 -5.15 -0.33 -19.74
CA ASN A 333 -4.66 0.39 -20.91
C ASN A 333 -4.51 1.88 -20.62
N ARG A 334 -5.46 2.46 -19.90
CA ARG A 334 -5.42 3.88 -19.54
C ARG A 334 -4.41 4.16 -18.42
N LEU A 335 -4.33 3.27 -17.43
CA LEU A 335 -3.42 3.42 -16.29
C LEU A 335 -1.95 3.17 -16.63
N GLN A 336 -1.64 2.11 -17.38
CA GLN A 336 -0.27 1.77 -17.75
C GLN A 336 0.12 2.24 -19.15
N GLY A 337 -0.83 2.83 -19.89
CA GLY A 337 -0.62 3.21 -21.29
C GLY A 337 -0.34 2.00 -22.18
N LEU A 338 -1.04 0.88 -21.92
CA LEU A 338 -0.87 -0.38 -22.63
C LEU A 338 -1.53 -0.31 -24.01
N PRO A 339 -0.87 -0.78 -25.08
CA PRO A 339 -1.48 -0.90 -26.40
C PRO A 339 -2.44 -2.09 -26.46
N GLY A 340 -3.18 -2.19 -27.56
CA GLY A 340 -3.91 -3.42 -27.91
C GLY A 340 -5.27 -3.56 -27.21
N ASP A 341 -5.55 -4.78 -26.76
CA ASP A 341 -6.83 -5.21 -26.19
C ASP A 341 -7.18 -4.47 -24.90
N ASP A 342 -8.48 -4.22 -24.65
CA ASP A 342 -8.96 -3.63 -23.40
C ASP A 342 -8.76 -4.64 -22.24
N LEU A 343 -7.83 -4.32 -21.33
CA LEU A 343 -7.43 -5.10 -20.17
C LEU A 343 -7.95 -4.47 -18.89
N PHE A 344 -8.60 -5.28 -18.06
CA PHE A 344 -9.25 -4.84 -16.84
C PHE A 344 -8.74 -5.62 -15.64
N VAL A 345 -8.55 -4.93 -14.53
CA VAL A 345 -8.33 -5.54 -13.22
C VAL A 345 -9.53 -5.20 -12.35
N THR A 346 -10.32 -6.20 -11.97
CA THR A 346 -11.49 -6.01 -11.11
C THR A 346 -11.24 -6.55 -9.71
N LEU A 347 -11.50 -5.71 -8.70
CA LEU A 347 -11.50 -6.07 -7.29
C LEU A 347 -12.90 -6.50 -6.87
N ASN A 348 -12.98 -7.67 -6.23
CA ASN A 348 -14.20 -8.25 -5.65
C ASN A 348 -15.40 -8.15 -6.62
N PRO A 349 -15.30 -8.74 -7.82
CA PRO A 349 -16.34 -8.59 -8.84
C PRO A 349 -17.69 -9.11 -8.29
N PRO A 350 -18.79 -8.36 -8.43
CA PRO A 350 -20.09 -8.71 -7.84
C PRO A 350 -20.73 -9.91 -8.55
N ARG A 351 -20.24 -10.19 -9.75
CA ARG A 351 -20.50 -11.39 -10.53
C ARG A 351 -19.19 -11.81 -11.19
N PRO A 352 -18.92 -13.11 -11.35
CA PRO A 352 -17.73 -13.57 -12.05
C PRO A 352 -17.63 -12.95 -13.46
N PRO A 353 -16.44 -12.53 -13.93
CA PRO A 353 -16.22 -12.25 -15.34
C PRO A 353 -16.53 -13.48 -16.20
N ARG A 354 -16.84 -13.29 -17.49
CA ARG A 354 -17.00 -14.43 -18.40
C ARG A 354 -15.76 -15.32 -18.39
N ALA A 355 -15.95 -16.64 -18.28
CA ALA A 355 -14.85 -17.58 -18.02
C ALA A 355 -13.75 -17.55 -19.09
N ASP A 356 -14.10 -17.35 -20.35
CA ASP A 356 -13.20 -17.25 -21.50
C ASP A 356 -12.40 -15.93 -21.56
N THR A 357 -12.72 -14.97 -20.69
CA THR A 357 -12.04 -13.66 -20.63
C THR A 357 -11.08 -13.54 -19.45
N ILE A 358 -11.07 -14.50 -18.52
CA ILE A 358 -10.23 -14.47 -17.32
C ILE A 358 -8.81 -14.83 -17.71
N LEU A 359 -7.86 -13.96 -17.37
CA LEU A 359 -6.43 -14.13 -17.65
C LEU A 359 -5.67 -14.56 -16.41
N ARG A 360 -6.00 -13.98 -15.24
CA ARG A 360 -5.40 -14.32 -13.95
C ARG A 360 -6.33 -13.94 -12.81
N SER A 361 -6.33 -14.74 -11.75
CA SER A 361 -6.94 -14.39 -10.47
C SER A 361 -5.89 -14.48 -9.37
N GLU A 362 -5.91 -13.51 -8.46
CA GLU A 362 -5.00 -13.45 -7.32
C GLU A 362 -5.78 -12.97 -6.09
N LEU A 363 -5.32 -13.36 -4.91
CA LEU A 363 -5.90 -12.89 -3.66
C LEU A 363 -4.90 -12.02 -2.91
N TYR A 364 -5.30 -10.80 -2.59
CA TYR A 364 -4.51 -9.85 -1.82
C TYR A 364 -5.09 -9.62 -0.44
N GLU A 365 -4.23 -9.21 0.48
CA GLU A 365 -4.59 -8.92 1.86
C GLU A 365 -4.22 -7.47 2.20
N HIS A 366 -5.19 -6.66 2.60
CA HIS A 366 -4.97 -5.26 2.97
C HIS A 366 -5.13 -5.06 4.47
N PRO A 367 -4.23 -4.30 5.13
CA PRO A 367 -4.36 -4.00 6.55
C PRO A 367 -5.60 -3.13 6.82
N ILE A 368 -6.31 -3.45 7.89
CA ILE A 368 -7.44 -2.67 8.41
C ILE A 368 -6.92 -1.74 9.49
N PHE A 369 -6.99 -0.43 9.26
CA PHE A 369 -6.55 0.61 10.20
C PHE A 369 -7.69 1.09 11.10
N ASP A 370 -8.21 0.18 11.93
CA ASP A 370 -9.16 0.54 12.98
C ASP A 370 -8.46 1.30 14.14
N PRO A 371 -9.20 1.83 15.13
CA PRO A 371 -8.59 2.57 16.23
C PRO A 371 -7.51 1.79 17.00
N ALA A 372 -7.63 0.47 17.12
CA ALA A 372 -6.63 -0.35 17.81
C ALA A 372 -5.32 -0.42 16.99
N ALA A 373 -5.43 -0.67 15.68
CA ALA A 373 -4.28 -0.68 14.77
C ALA A 373 -3.56 0.69 14.76
N ILE A 374 -4.29 1.79 14.71
CA ILE A 374 -3.73 3.16 14.71
C ILE A 374 -2.97 3.45 16.00
N GLN A 375 -3.47 3.02 17.16
CA GLN A 375 -2.77 3.22 18.43
C GLN A 375 -1.53 2.33 18.55
N ALA A 376 -1.61 1.06 18.11
CA ALA A 376 -0.47 0.16 18.09
C ALA A 376 0.64 0.66 17.15
N GLN A 377 0.27 1.21 16.00
CA GLN A 377 1.19 1.75 14.99
C GLN A 377 2.16 2.79 15.55
N LYS A 378 1.69 3.68 16.44
CA LYS A 378 2.53 4.71 17.09
C LYS A 378 3.65 4.12 17.95
N GLN A 379 3.49 2.87 18.38
CA GLN A 379 4.42 2.18 19.27
C GLN A 379 5.20 1.06 18.59
N LEU A 380 4.87 0.68 17.34
CA LEU A 380 5.51 -0.45 16.64
C LEU A 380 7.04 -0.35 16.64
N TRP A 381 7.58 0.85 16.43
CA TRP A 381 9.03 1.04 16.37
C TRP A 381 9.77 0.73 17.69
N SER A 382 9.04 0.67 18.81
CA SER A 382 9.62 0.22 20.08
C SER A 382 10.06 -1.26 20.07
N LEU A 383 9.60 -2.07 19.11
CA LEU A 383 9.94 -3.48 18.97
C LEU A 383 11.32 -3.73 18.34
N GLN A 384 11.89 -2.74 17.65
CA GLN A 384 13.05 -2.94 16.79
C GLN A 384 14.29 -3.44 17.56
N GLY A 385 14.91 -4.50 17.03
CA GLY A 385 16.19 -5.05 17.49
C GLY A 385 16.11 -5.92 18.75
N GLN A 386 14.92 -6.10 19.35
CA GLN A 386 14.78 -6.90 20.56
C GLN A 386 15.04 -8.38 20.27
N GLY A 387 16.11 -8.91 20.88
CA GLY A 387 16.57 -10.28 20.65
C GLY A 387 17.02 -10.54 19.20
N GLY A 388 17.53 -9.51 18.51
CA GLY A 388 18.02 -9.62 17.14
C GLY A 388 16.93 -9.65 16.06
N VAL A 389 15.68 -9.31 16.40
CA VAL A 389 14.55 -9.32 15.47
C VAL A 389 14.05 -7.90 15.21
N TRP A 390 13.78 -7.62 13.94
CA TRP A 390 13.36 -6.32 13.43
C TRP A 390 12.10 -6.50 12.59
N PHE A 391 11.25 -5.48 12.55
CA PHE A 391 10.00 -5.52 11.79
C PHE A 391 9.94 -4.35 10.82
N CYS A 392 9.43 -4.57 9.63
CA CYS A 392 9.08 -3.53 8.67
C CYS A 392 7.84 -3.96 7.86
N GLY A 393 7.20 -3.02 7.19
CA GLY A 393 6.00 -3.29 6.40
C GLY A 393 5.13 -2.06 6.23
N ALA A 394 4.19 -2.13 5.28
CA ALA A 394 3.29 -1.01 5.00
C ALA A 394 2.39 -0.64 6.20
N HIS A 395 2.16 -1.56 7.13
CA HIS A 395 1.41 -1.35 8.37
C HIS A 395 2.11 -0.43 9.39
N PHE A 396 3.36 -0.03 9.15
CA PHE A 396 4.04 1.03 9.93
C PHE A 396 3.57 2.45 9.58
N GLY A 397 2.88 2.61 8.45
CA GLY A 397 2.25 3.87 8.02
C GLY A 397 0.83 3.63 7.51
N ALA A 398 0.38 4.36 6.50
CA ALA A 398 -1.01 4.28 6.02
C ALA A 398 -1.33 3.07 5.11
N GLY A 399 -0.44 2.08 5.00
CA GLY A 399 -0.65 0.88 4.17
C GLY A 399 -0.21 1.00 2.71
N PHE A 400 0.47 2.09 2.34
CA PHE A 400 0.92 2.35 0.97
C PHE A 400 2.36 1.91 0.73
N HIS A 401 2.74 1.90 -0.54
CA HIS A 401 4.05 1.45 -1.01
C HIS A 401 5.22 2.25 -0.43
N GLU A 402 5.06 3.57 -0.34
CA GLU A 402 6.05 4.46 0.29
C GLU A 402 6.20 4.15 1.78
N ASP A 403 5.13 3.78 2.50
CA ASP A 403 5.20 3.44 3.93
C ASP A 403 6.03 2.17 4.12
N GLY A 404 5.78 1.16 3.29
CA GLY A 404 6.58 -0.06 3.24
C GLY A 404 8.05 0.24 2.91
N LEU A 405 8.31 1.02 1.87
CA LEU A 405 9.66 1.41 1.47
C LEU A 405 10.41 2.13 2.61
N GLN A 406 9.79 3.15 3.21
CA GLN A 406 10.39 3.93 4.31
C GLN A 406 10.70 3.05 5.51
N SER A 407 9.78 2.16 5.91
CA SER A 407 10.01 1.25 7.03
C SER A 407 11.19 0.31 6.79
N GLY A 408 11.29 -0.29 5.59
CA GLY A 408 12.39 -1.19 5.23
C GLY A 408 13.75 -0.50 5.20
N LEU A 409 13.82 0.69 4.61
CA LEU A 409 15.04 1.51 4.59
C LEU A 409 15.45 1.94 5.99
N ALA A 410 14.50 2.41 6.81
CA ALA A 410 14.78 2.84 8.18
C ALA A 410 15.30 1.69 9.06
N VAL A 411 14.76 0.47 8.88
CA VAL A 411 15.31 -0.72 9.56
C VAL A 411 16.74 -0.99 9.11
N ALA A 412 16.99 -1.01 7.80
CA ALA A 412 18.34 -1.26 7.28
C ALA A 412 19.36 -0.23 7.78
N GLU A 413 18.96 1.04 7.89
CA GLU A 413 19.81 2.12 8.37
C GLU A 413 20.12 2.00 9.87
N GLN A 414 19.09 1.71 10.68
CA GLN A 414 19.25 1.53 12.13
C GLN A 414 20.05 0.27 12.47
N LEU A 415 19.86 -0.81 11.70
CA LEU A 415 20.50 -2.10 11.93
C LEU A 415 21.92 -2.17 11.35
N GLY A 416 22.09 -1.85 10.08
CA GLY A 416 23.31 -2.20 9.32
C GLY A 416 24.39 -1.11 9.28
N GLY A 417 24.16 0.05 9.88
CA GLY A 417 25.08 1.19 9.72
C GLY A 417 25.32 1.52 8.25
N VAL A 418 24.29 1.36 7.43
CA VAL A 418 24.22 1.69 6.01
C VAL A 418 23.29 2.89 5.84
N ARG A 419 23.36 3.55 4.68
CA ARG A 419 22.55 4.74 4.40
C ARG A 419 22.04 4.74 2.98
N ARG A 420 20.74 5.06 2.78
CA ARG A 420 20.20 5.23 1.43
C ARG A 420 21.01 6.29 0.64
N PRO A 421 21.30 6.08 -0.65
CA PRO A 421 22.21 6.92 -1.43
C PRO A 421 21.57 8.23 -1.96
N TRP A 422 20.45 8.66 -1.39
CA TRP A 422 19.73 9.89 -1.74
C TRP A 422 19.24 10.59 -0.48
N SER A 423 18.80 11.83 -0.63
CA SER A 423 18.20 12.63 0.44
C SER A 423 16.85 13.17 -0.01
N VAL A 424 15.83 13.02 0.82
CA VAL A 424 14.51 13.61 0.62
C VAL A 424 14.04 14.28 1.91
N ALA A 425 13.13 15.25 1.81
CA ALA A 425 12.54 15.86 3.00
C ALA A 425 11.71 14.83 3.77
N ASN A 426 11.87 14.77 5.10
CA ASN A 426 11.14 13.84 5.97
C ASN A 426 11.13 12.40 5.45
N GLU A 427 12.32 11.85 5.17
CA GLU A 427 12.53 10.55 4.53
C GLU A 427 11.91 9.33 5.21
N SER A 428 11.53 9.47 6.48
CA SER A 428 10.82 8.47 7.29
C SER A 428 9.57 9.10 7.94
N GLY A 429 9.06 10.19 7.37
CA GLY A 429 7.98 11.00 7.94
C GLY A 429 6.60 10.34 7.89
N ARG A 430 6.46 9.18 7.22
CA ARG A 430 5.20 8.42 7.16
C ARG A 430 5.11 7.31 8.21
N ILE A 431 6.19 7.09 8.95
CA ILE A 431 6.28 6.06 9.98
C ILE A 431 6.61 6.70 11.33
N HIS A 432 6.20 6.06 12.42
CA HIS A 432 6.43 6.56 13.77
C HIS A 432 7.74 6.02 14.33
N LEU A 433 8.85 6.73 14.09
CA LEU A 433 10.13 6.39 14.69
C LEU A 433 10.15 6.79 16.17
N THR A 434 10.38 5.85 17.07
CA THR A 434 10.69 6.16 18.47
C THR A 434 12.20 6.34 18.62
N THR A 435 12.63 7.51 19.09
CA THR A 435 14.04 7.79 19.38
C THR A 435 14.52 6.89 20.53
N PRO A 436 15.76 6.39 20.52
CA PRO A 436 16.28 5.51 21.58
C PRO A 436 16.11 6.06 23.01
N MET A 437 16.11 7.39 23.17
CA MET A 437 15.95 8.07 24.46
C MET A 437 14.53 7.93 25.05
N SER A 438 13.50 7.86 24.20
CA SER A 438 12.11 7.69 24.61
C SER A 438 11.82 6.26 25.10
N ALA A 439 12.45 5.27 24.46
CA ALA A 439 12.31 3.86 24.83
C ALA A 439 12.96 3.52 26.19
N GLN A 440 13.97 4.28 26.62
CA GLN A 440 14.58 4.12 27.95
C GLN A 440 13.70 4.69 29.06
N LEU A 441 13.00 5.80 28.80
CA LEU A 441 12.06 6.42 29.75
C LEU A 441 10.78 5.59 29.92
N GLU A 442 10.25 4.99 28.84
CA GLU A 442 9.12 4.05 28.91
C GLU A 442 9.47 2.71 29.58
N ARG A 443 10.75 2.29 29.56
CA ARG A 443 11.20 1.08 30.28
C ARG A 443 11.42 1.32 31.77
N ALA A 444 11.53 2.58 32.18
CA ALA A 444 11.73 3.00 33.56
C ALA A 444 10.43 3.39 34.29
N ALA A 445 9.30 3.40 33.56
CA ALA A 445 7.94 3.58 34.07
C ALA A 445 7.19 2.25 33.97
#